data_AF-A0AAN8S698-F1
#
_entry.id   AF-A0AAN8S698-F1
#
_cell.length_a   1.000
_cell.length_b   1.000
_cell.length_c   1.000
_cell.angle_alpha   90.00
_cell.angle_beta   90.00
_cell.angle_gamma   90.00
#
_symmetry.space_group_name_H-M   'P 1'
#
loop_
_entity.id
_entity.type
_entity.pdbx_description
1 polymer ?
#
loop_
_entity_poly.entity_id
_entity_poly.type
_entity_poly.pdbx_seq_one_letter_code
_entity_poly.pdbx_strand_id
1 'polypeptide(L)'
;MNGSKAHFPATDWRFNEFPNPAAHALYVTCVELMATPVSPSIVVNNLLDVVSKGYSVIPWDQIHLWVNSIGLVLAALPESYWTIVDERLIEVMTCNQMTNWPYHNSAFQIFNFSVIHDSLLENKFAYMLALAHAMWYHAGVGQISTLPTFVKEKAKALIKTEEQFLFLCHLVGPFLQRLNAERPRCVLELTIELYELLEQVDKAVPQLKYHIKYMFVGDMMKNEVETIIRRLRPALQMRLRFIAHLNIEEIHAQ
;
A
#
# COMPACT_ATOMS: atom_id res chain seq x y z
N MET A 1 -25.86 -11.17 -28.06
CA MET A 1 -25.56 -9.75 -28.34
C MET A 1 -26.52 -8.89 -27.52
N ASN A 2 -26.21 -8.66 -26.24
CA ASN A 2 -26.95 -7.66 -25.44
C ASN A 2 -26.17 -6.35 -25.54
N GLY A 3 -26.76 -5.35 -26.19
CA GLY A 3 -26.16 -4.03 -26.33
C GLY A 3 -25.91 -3.41 -24.95
N SER A 4 -24.65 -3.09 -24.66
CA SER A 4 -24.29 -2.36 -23.44
C SER A 4 -24.93 -0.98 -23.51
N LYS A 5 -26.00 -0.79 -22.72
CA LYS A 5 -26.61 0.53 -22.55
C LYS A 5 -25.62 1.34 -21.73
N ALA A 6 -25.06 2.41 -22.31
CA ALA A 6 -24.18 3.31 -21.58
C ALA A 6 -24.91 3.88 -20.35
N HIS A 7 -24.20 3.95 -19.21
CA HIS A 7 -24.77 4.46 -17.95
C HIS A 7 -25.06 5.97 -18.02
N PHE A 8 -24.30 6.71 -18.83
CA PHE A 8 -24.52 8.13 -19.12
C PHE A 8 -24.96 8.32 -20.56
N PRO A 9 -25.78 9.35 -20.86
CA PRO A 9 -26.22 9.63 -22.22
C PRO A 9 -25.03 10.02 -23.13
N ALA A 10 -25.21 9.83 -24.44
CA ALA A 10 -24.24 10.30 -25.42
C ALA A 10 -24.26 11.84 -25.48
N THR A 11 -23.06 12.43 -25.41
CA THR A 11 -22.87 13.88 -25.26
C THR A 11 -21.77 14.37 -26.21
N ASP A 12 -21.94 15.55 -26.82
CA ASP A 12 -20.87 16.22 -27.56
C ASP A 12 -19.92 16.94 -26.60
N TRP A 13 -18.81 16.29 -26.28
CA TRP A 13 -17.85 16.76 -25.27
C TRP A 13 -17.14 18.07 -25.64
N ARG A 14 -17.20 18.52 -26.90
CA ARG A 14 -16.61 19.80 -27.31
C ARG A 14 -17.31 21.01 -26.69
N PHE A 15 -18.57 20.83 -26.29
CA PHE A 15 -19.41 21.88 -25.70
C PHE A 15 -19.75 21.60 -24.23
N ASN A 16 -19.00 20.71 -23.57
CA ASN A 16 -19.19 20.35 -22.17
C ASN A 16 -17.95 20.73 -21.35
N GLU A 17 -18.14 20.88 -20.04
CA GLU A 17 -17.06 21.15 -19.09
C GLU A 17 -16.05 19.98 -18.99
N PHE A 18 -16.50 18.76 -19.30
CA PHE A 18 -15.65 17.57 -19.29
C PHE A 18 -15.18 17.19 -20.69
N PRO A 19 -13.91 16.76 -20.84
CA PRO A 19 -13.33 16.44 -22.14
C PRO A 19 -13.81 15.09 -22.72
N ASN A 20 -14.37 14.20 -21.89
CA ASN A 20 -14.78 12.85 -22.29
C ASN A 20 -15.73 12.21 -21.25
N PRO A 21 -16.37 11.06 -21.57
CA PRO A 21 -17.31 10.40 -20.66
C PRO A 21 -16.70 9.94 -19.33
N ALA A 22 -15.43 9.52 -19.32
CA ALA A 22 -14.79 9.01 -18.12
C ALA A 22 -14.52 10.14 -17.10
N ALA A 23 -14.05 11.30 -17.57
CA ALA A 23 -13.90 12.49 -16.75
C ALA A 23 -15.26 12.94 -16.17
N HIS A 24 -16.30 12.97 -17.01
CA HIS A 24 -17.65 13.28 -16.56
C HIS A 24 -18.11 12.31 -15.45
N ALA A 25 -18.07 11.01 -15.72
CA ALA A 25 -18.48 9.97 -14.77
C ALA A 25 -17.73 10.07 -13.44
N LEU A 26 -16.42 10.30 -13.47
CA LEU A 26 -15.61 10.46 -12.26
C LEU A 26 -16.09 11.65 -11.42
N TYR A 27 -16.13 12.85 -12.01
CA TYR A 27 -16.38 14.06 -11.25
C TYR A 27 -17.82 14.17 -10.75
N VAL A 28 -18.81 13.73 -11.53
CA VAL A 28 -20.20 13.71 -11.05
C VAL A 28 -20.37 12.70 -9.91
N THR A 29 -19.68 11.55 -9.97
CA THR A 29 -19.67 10.58 -8.87
C THR A 29 -19.05 11.18 -7.62
N CYS A 30 -17.91 11.87 -7.72
CA CYS A 30 -17.29 12.55 -6.58
C CYS A 30 -18.21 13.62 -5.98
N VAL A 31 -18.88 14.43 -6.81
CA VAL A 31 -19.85 15.45 -6.35
C VAL A 31 -21.01 14.80 -5.62
N GLU A 32 -21.57 13.72 -6.16
CA GLU A 32 -22.67 12.98 -5.53
C GLU A 32 -22.25 12.42 -4.17
N LEU A 33 -21.08 11.79 -4.08
CA LEU A 33 -20.53 11.26 -2.83
C LEU A 33 -20.34 12.37 -1.79
N MET A 34 -19.80 13.53 -2.17
CA MET A 34 -19.62 14.68 -1.29
C MET A 34 -20.94 15.35 -0.87
N ALA A 35 -21.99 15.21 -1.67
CA ALA A 35 -23.32 15.76 -1.38
C ALA A 35 -24.13 14.84 -0.44
N THR A 36 -23.67 13.62 -0.16
CA THR A 36 -24.37 12.72 0.76
C THR A 36 -24.39 13.28 2.18
N PRO A 37 -25.51 13.14 2.94
CA PRO A 37 -25.63 13.67 4.30
C PRO A 37 -24.98 12.74 5.34
N VAL A 38 -23.82 12.18 5.03
CA VAL A 38 -23.06 11.27 5.91
C VAL A 38 -21.60 11.72 5.99
N SER A 39 -20.89 11.25 7.02
CA SER A 39 -19.48 11.62 7.18
C SER A 39 -18.61 10.97 6.10
N PRO A 40 -17.48 11.59 5.73
CA PRO A 40 -16.51 11.00 4.79
C PRO A 40 -16.08 9.59 5.19
N SER A 41 -15.93 9.32 6.50
CA SER A 41 -15.59 8.00 7.02
C SER A 41 -16.60 6.92 6.62
N ILE A 42 -17.90 7.21 6.70
CA ILE A 42 -18.95 6.27 6.28
C ILE A 42 -18.87 6.04 4.76
N VAL A 43 -18.70 7.10 3.98
CA VAL A 43 -18.61 7.01 2.51
C VAL A 43 -17.44 6.14 2.09
N VAL A 44 -16.24 6.40 2.60
CA VAL A 44 -15.02 5.69 2.21
C VAL A 44 -15.06 4.25 2.65
N ASN A 45 -15.49 3.94 3.87
CA ASN A 45 -15.63 2.56 4.32
C ASN A 45 -16.61 1.77 3.45
N ASN A 46 -17.74 2.38 3.07
CA ASN A 46 -18.68 1.77 2.15
C ASN A 46 -18.07 1.53 0.76
N LEU A 47 -17.31 2.48 0.22
CA LEU A 47 -16.59 2.31 -1.06
C LEU A 47 -15.58 1.16 -1.01
N LEU A 48 -14.77 1.07 0.05
CA LEU A 48 -13.80 -0.02 0.22
C LEU A 48 -14.51 -1.37 0.37
N ASP A 49 -15.64 -1.40 1.08
CA ASP A 49 -16.42 -2.61 1.31
C ASP A 49 -17.09 -3.15 0.04
N VAL A 50 -17.34 -2.32 -0.99
CA VAL A 50 -17.87 -2.77 -2.30
C VAL A 50 -17.05 -3.94 -2.85
N VAL A 51 -15.73 -3.84 -2.74
CA VAL A 51 -14.79 -4.86 -3.22
C VAL A 51 -14.41 -5.84 -2.12
N SER A 52 -14.25 -5.37 -0.88
CA SER A 52 -13.70 -6.17 0.22
C SER A 52 -14.68 -7.18 0.82
N LYS A 53 -15.99 -6.90 0.76
CA LYS A 53 -17.05 -7.77 1.32
C LYS A 53 -17.74 -8.63 0.26
N GLY A 54 -17.24 -8.62 -0.97
CA GLY A 54 -17.71 -9.52 -2.03
C GLY A 54 -19.20 -9.34 -2.37
N TYR A 55 -19.61 -8.11 -2.70
CA TYR A 55 -20.98 -7.88 -3.17
C TYR A 55 -21.25 -8.77 -4.40
N SER A 56 -22.35 -9.53 -4.36
CA SER A 56 -22.76 -10.50 -5.39
C SER A 56 -23.00 -9.90 -6.79
N VAL A 57 -22.85 -8.59 -6.92
CA VAL A 57 -23.10 -7.82 -8.14
C VAL A 57 -21.82 -7.65 -8.97
N ILE A 58 -20.63 -7.84 -8.38
CA ILE A 58 -19.36 -7.68 -9.10
C ILE A 58 -19.00 -8.99 -9.83
N PRO A 59 -18.91 -8.99 -11.16
CA PRO A 59 -18.39 -10.14 -11.89
C PRO A 59 -16.95 -10.43 -11.48
N TRP A 60 -16.63 -11.69 -11.22
CA TRP A 60 -15.31 -12.10 -10.69
C TRP A 60 -14.17 -11.64 -11.61
N ASP A 61 -14.35 -11.78 -12.92
CA ASP A 61 -13.39 -11.42 -13.97
C ASP A 61 -13.18 -9.91 -14.12
N GLN A 62 -14.01 -9.10 -13.47
CA GLN A 62 -13.99 -7.63 -13.57
C GLN A 62 -13.50 -6.95 -12.31
N ILE A 63 -13.10 -7.69 -11.27
CA ILE A 63 -12.73 -7.11 -9.96
C ILE A 63 -11.67 -6.01 -10.07
N HIS A 64 -10.71 -6.17 -10.97
CA HIS A 64 -9.65 -5.19 -11.21
C HIS A 64 -10.18 -3.85 -11.72
N LEU A 65 -11.26 -3.86 -12.52
CA LEU A 65 -11.91 -2.64 -13.00
C LEU A 65 -12.56 -1.89 -11.84
N TRP A 66 -13.20 -2.60 -10.92
CA TRP A 66 -13.81 -2.02 -9.72
C TRP A 66 -12.77 -1.44 -8.76
N VAL A 67 -11.69 -2.19 -8.49
CA VAL A 67 -10.55 -1.71 -7.70
C VAL A 67 -9.98 -0.43 -8.31
N ASN A 68 -9.77 -0.42 -9.63
CA ASN A 68 -9.27 0.75 -10.35
C ASN A 68 -10.23 1.95 -10.25
N SER A 69 -11.52 1.75 -10.47
CA SER A 69 -12.55 2.80 -10.37
C SER A 69 -12.63 3.40 -8.96
N ILE A 70 -12.62 2.56 -7.92
CA ILE A 70 -12.62 3.01 -6.52
C ILE A 70 -11.34 3.81 -6.23
N GLY A 71 -10.17 3.32 -6.67
CA GLY A 71 -8.90 4.04 -6.52
C GLY A 71 -8.93 5.43 -7.18
N LEU A 72 -9.49 5.52 -8.39
CA LEU A 72 -9.65 6.77 -9.13
C LEU A 72 -10.57 7.75 -8.41
N VAL A 73 -11.71 7.28 -7.91
CA VAL A 73 -12.67 8.09 -7.14
C VAL A 73 -12.03 8.58 -5.84
N LEU A 74 -11.39 7.70 -5.06
CA LEU A 74 -10.74 8.07 -3.80
C LEU A 74 -9.61 9.09 -4.00
N ALA A 75 -8.79 8.93 -5.04
CA ALA A 75 -7.74 9.89 -5.36
C ALA A 75 -8.28 11.28 -5.78
N ALA A 76 -9.48 11.33 -6.37
CA ALA A 76 -10.14 12.57 -6.78
C ALA A 76 -10.94 13.25 -5.66
N LEU A 77 -11.20 12.57 -4.55
CA LEU A 77 -11.91 13.13 -3.39
C LEU A 77 -10.97 13.98 -2.50
N PRO A 78 -11.52 14.86 -1.65
CA PRO A 78 -10.73 15.67 -0.70
C PRO A 78 -9.94 14.85 0.33
N GLU A 79 -8.99 15.49 1.02
CA GLU A 79 -8.16 14.88 2.07
C GLU A 79 -8.95 14.21 3.19
N SER A 80 -10.09 14.80 3.58
CA SER A 80 -10.98 14.21 4.57
C SER A 80 -11.55 12.83 4.17
N TYR A 81 -11.42 12.43 2.90
CA TYR A 81 -11.84 11.12 2.39
C TYR A 81 -10.65 10.17 2.31
N TRP A 82 -9.61 10.49 1.53
CA TRP A 82 -8.54 9.52 1.28
C TRP A 82 -7.68 9.24 2.52
N THR A 83 -7.65 10.11 3.54
CA THR A 83 -6.98 9.82 4.83
C THR A 83 -7.63 8.69 5.61
N ILE A 84 -8.90 8.35 5.36
CA ILE A 84 -9.57 7.19 5.98
C ILE A 84 -9.00 5.86 5.45
N VAL A 85 -8.40 5.86 4.26
CA VAL A 85 -7.69 4.68 3.74
C VAL A 85 -6.48 4.35 4.62
N ASP A 86 -5.78 5.36 5.14
CA ASP A 86 -4.72 5.16 6.14
C ASP A 86 -5.25 4.46 7.39
N GLU A 87 -6.39 4.91 7.92
CA GLU A 87 -7.01 4.31 9.11
C GLU A 87 -7.34 2.84 8.88
N ARG A 88 -7.90 2.52 7.70
CA ARG A 88 -8.22 1.14 7.32
C ARG A 88 -6.97 0.28 7.13
N LEU A 89 -5.90 0.84 6.58
CA LEU A 89 -4.60 0.17 6.50
C LEU A 89 -4.06 -0.14 7.89
N ILE A 90 -4.14 0.80 8.83
CA ILE A 90 -3.73 0.60 10.22
C ILE A 90 -4.58 -0.49 10.90
N GLU A 91 -5.90 -0.49 10.72
CA GLU A 91 -6.79 -1.54 11.25
C GLU A 91 -6.39 -2.92 10.72
N VAL A 92 -6.09 -3.02 9.43
CA VAL A 92 -5.61 -4.26 8.81
C VAL A 92 -4.26 -4.69 9.39
N MET A 93 -3.32 -3.75 9.56
CA MET A 93 -1.99 -4.02 10.11
C MET A 93 -2.02 -4.42 11.58
N THR A 94 -3.01 -3.97 12.35
CA THR A 94 -3.12 -4.22 13.79
C THR A 94 -4.09 -5.35 14.15
N CYS A 95 -4.82 -5.90 13.18
CA CYS A 95 -5.75 -6.98 13.46
C CYS A 95 -5.06 -8.25 13.94
N ASN A 96 -5.80 -9.06 14.72
CA ASN A 96 -5.28 -10.30 15.31
C ASN A 96 -4.69 -11.27 14.29
N GLN A 97 -5.23 -11.35 13.06
CA GLN A 97 -4.70 -12.24 12.04
C GLN A 97 -3.35 -11.79 11.46
N MET A 98 -3.00 -10.50 11.60
CA MET A 98 -1.72 -9.95 11.19
C MET A 98 -0.67 -10.06 12.32
N THR A 99 -1.08 -9.79 13.56
CA THR A 99 -0.19 -9.86 14.74
C THR A 99 0.06 -11.29 15.21
N ASN A 100 -0.93 -12.17 15.07
CA ASN A 100 -0.83 -13.59 15.40
C ASN A 100 -1.13 -14.40 14.14
N TRP A 101 -0.16 -14.50 13.23
CA TRP A 101 -0.32 -15.10 11.91
C TRP A 101 -0.87 -16.55 12.00
N PRO A 102 -2.17 -16.78 11.69
CA PRO A 102 -2.80 -18.09 11.86
C PRO A 102 -2.70 -18.95 10.60
N TYR A 103 -2.19 -18.40 9.49
CA TYR A 103 -2.23 -19.04 8.19
C TYR A 103 -1.02 -19.95 7.96
N HIS A 104 -1.27 -21.09 7.31
CA HIS A 104 -0.20 -21.96 6.82
C HIS A 104 0.55 -21.37 5.63
N ASN A 105 -0.13 -20.56 4.82
CA ASN A 105 0.45 -19.88 3.68
C ASN A 105 1.43 -18.77 4.12
N SER A 106 2.42 -18.52 3.27
CA SER A 106 3.35 -17.44 3.52
C SER A 106 2.67 -16.07 3.36
N ALA A 107 3.22 -15.05 4.02
CA ALA A 107 2.77 -13.67 3.88
C ALA A 107 2.77 -13.23 2.39
N PHE A 108 3.80 -13.63 1.62
CA PHE A 108 3.88 -13.34 0.18
C PHE A 108 2.75 -13.95 -0.64
N GLN A 109 2.30 -15.18 -0.32
CA GLN A 109 1.16 -15.79 -0.99
C GLN A 109 -0.14 -15.07 -0.63
N ILE A 110 -0.29 -14.73 0.65
CA ILE A 110 -1.50 -14.10 1.17
C ILE A 110 -1.65 -12.65 0.71
N PHE A 111 -0.56 -11.92 0.51
CA PHE A 111 -0.59 -10.54 0.02
C PHE A 111 -0.70 -10.46 -1.51
N ASN A 112 -0.58 -11.57 -2.22
CA ASN A 112 -0.73 -11.61 -3.67
C ASN A 112 -2.20 -11.65 -4.05
N PHE A 113 -2.68 -10.54 -4.63
CA PHE A 113 -4.08 -10.39 -5.05
C PHE A 113 -4.52 -11.47 -6.03
N SER A 114 -3.76 -11.76 -7.08
CA SER A 114 -4.14 -12.78 -8.07
C SER A 114 -4.24 -14.16 -7.43
N VAL A 115 -3.26 -14.55 -6.61
CA VAL A 115 -3.29 -15.86 -5.93
C VAL A 115 -4.52 -15.98 -5.04
N ILE A 116 -4.83 -14.97 -4.24
CA ILE A 116 -5.98 -14.97 -3.35
C ILE A 116 -7.30 -14.97 -4.13
N HIS A 117 -7.43 -14.07 -5.11
CA HIS A 117 -8.64 -13.91 -5.88
C HIS A 117 -8.96 -15.15 -6.73
N ASP A 118 -7.97 -15.68 -7.45
CA ASP A 118 -8.13 -16.84 -8.32
C ASP A 118 -8.38 -18.13 -7.52
N SER A 119 -7.87 -18.18 -6.28
CA SER A 119 -8.13 -19.30 -5.36
C SER A 119 -9.44 -19.15 -4.58
N LEU A 120 -10.21 -18.08 -4.82
CA LEU A 120 -11.45 -17.75 -4.09
C LEU A 120 -11.26 -17.71 -2.56
N LEU A 121 -10.07 -17.31 -2.12
CA LEU A 121 -9.76 -17.18 -0.70
C LEU A 121 -10.25 -15.82 -0.21
N GLU A 122 -11.07 -15.80 0.84
CA GLU A 122 -11.42 -14.56 1.50
C GLU A 122 -10.21 -14.03 2.27
N ASN A 123 -9.56 -12.99 1.74
CA ASN A 123 -8.44 -12.36 2.42
C ASN A 123 -8.45 -10.84 2.32
N LYS A 124 -8.80 -10.18 3.43
CA LYS A 124 -8.84 -8.72 3.53
C LYS A 124 -7.49 -8.04 3.25
N PHE A 125 -6.36 -8.74 3.40
CA PHE A 125 -5.03 -8.13 3.25
C PHE A 125 -4.71 -7.81 1.79
N ALA A 126 -4.86 -8.80 0.90
CA ALA A 126 -4.59 -8.60 -0.53
C ALA A 126 -5.54 -7.57 -1.15
N TYR A 127 -6.82 -7.61 -0.78
CA TYR A 127 -7.81 -6.65 -1.25
C TYR A 127 -7.53 -5.23 -0.75
N MET A 128 -7.13 -5.06 0.51
CA MET A 128 -6.75 -3.75 1.03
C MET A 128 -5.49 -3.22 0.34
N LEU A 129 -4.49 -4.08 0.08
CA LEU A 129 -3.30 -3.70 -0.71
C LEU A 129 -3.70 -3.25 -2.11
N ALA A 130 -4.54 -4.02 -2.81
CA ALA A 130 -4.98 -3.67 -4.17
C ALA A 130 -5.73 -2.32 -4.21
N LEU A 131 -6.60 -2.05 -3.23
CA LEU A 131 -7.31 -0.78 -3.12
C LEU A 131 -6.36 0.40 -2.83
N ALA A 132 -5.44 0.25 -1.87
CA ALA A 132 -4.45 1.27 -1.57
C ALA A 132 -3.52 1.52 -2.78
N HIS A 133 -3.11 0.45 -3.47
CA HIS A 133 -2.30 0.54 -4.67
C HIS A 133 -3.01 1.29 -5.79
N ALA A 134 -4.29 0.98 -6.04
CA ALA A 134 -5.08 1.67 -7.04
C ALA A 134 -5.26 3.16 -6.71
N MET A 135 -5.54 3.50 -5.44
CA MET A 135 -5.64 4.89 -5.01
C MET A 135 -4.33 5.65 -5.22
N TRP A 136 -3.21 5.13 -4.72
CA TRP A 136 -1.92 5.82 -4.86
C TRP A 136 -1.38 5.84 -6.28
N TYR A 137 -1.77 4.88 -7.13
CA TYR A 137 -1.48 4.94 -8.55
C TYR A 137 -2.11 6.18 -9.21
N HIS A 138 -3.35 6.50 -8.85
CA HIS A 138 -4.08 7.69 -9.35
C HIS A 138 -3.79 8.97 -8.56
N ALA A 139 -3.20 8.86 -7.37
CA ALA A 139 -2.90 9.99 -6.52
C ALA A 139 -1.93 10.97 -7.19
N GLY A 140 -2.17 12.27 -7.01
CA GLY A 140 -1.25 13.31 -7.44
C GLY A 140 0.06 13.29 -6.64
N VAL A 141 1.11 13.95 -7.16
CA VAL A 141 2.43 14.01 -6.49
C VAL A 141 2.32 14.50 -5.04
N GLY A 142 1.47 15.49 -4.77
CA GLY A 142 1.26 16.01 -3.41
C GLY A 142 0.67 14.97 -2.45
N GLN A 143 -0.33 14.21 -2.90
CA GLN A 143 -0.97 13.16 -2.10
C GLN A 143 0.00 12.00 -1.85
N ILE A 144 0.68 11.47 -2.85
CA ILE A 144 1.60 10.33 -2.65
C ILE A 144 2.83 10.72 -1.82
N SER A 145 3.19 12.01 -1.79
CA SER A 145 4.29 12.53 -0.95
C SER A 145 3.99 12.50 0.55
N THR A 146 2.74 12.20 0.98
CA THR A 146 2.41 12.03 2.40
C THR A 146 2.76 10.64 2.92
N LEU A 147 3.10 9.69 2.04
CA LEU A 147 3.42 8.31 2.39
C LEU A 147 4.55 8.19 3.44
N PRO A 148 5.68 8.93 3.36
CA PRO A 148 6.70 8.90 4.42
C PRO A 148 6.14 9.31 5.79
N THR A 149 5.30 10.36 5.83
CA THR A 149 4.64 10.82 7.04
C THR A 149 3.70 9.75 7.61
N PHE A 150 2.89 9.11 6.76
CA PHE A 150 2.05 7.98 7.18
C PHE A 150 2.89 6.87 7.83
N VAL A 151 3.99 6.47 7.20
CA VAL A 151 4.85 5.40 7.72
C VAL A 151 5.45 5.80 9.07
N LYS A 152 6.03 6.99 9.15
CA LYS A 152 6.73 7.48 10.33
C LYS A 152 5.81 7.72 11.52
N GLU A 153 4.68 8.40 11.30
CA GLU A 153 3.81 8.89 12.36
C GLU A 153 2.70 7.92 12.74
N LYS A 154 2.18 7.12 11.79
CA LYS A 154 1.07 6.20 12.04
C LYS A 154 1.51 4.74 12.10
N ALA A 155 2.23 4.25 11.07
CA ALA A 155 2.52 2.82 10.97
C ALA A 155 3.65 2.34 11.90
N LYS A 156 4.72 3.13 12.05
CA LYS A 156 5.98 2.68 12.67
C LYS A 156 5.82 2.15 14.10
N ALA A 157 5.03 2.85 14.91
CA ALA A 157 4.80 2.49 16.31
C ALA A 157 4.11 1.12 16.47
N LEU A 158 3.34 0.70 15.46
CA LEU A 158 2.43 -0.44 15.51
C LEU A 158 3.05 -1.74 14.97
N ILE A 159 4.09 -1.64 14.16
CA ILE A 159 4.74 -2.80 13.51
C ILE A 159 5.68 -3.47 14.50
N LYS A 160 5.34 -4.66 14.99
CA LYS A 160 6.17 -5.46 15.91
C LYS A 160 6.50 -6.85 15.37
N THR A 161 5.78 -7.29 14.35
CA THR A 161 5.93 -8.63 13.76
C THR A 161 6.46 -8.53 12.34
N GLU A 162 6.98 -9.66 11.85
CA GLU A 162 7.52 -9.77 10.50
C GLU A 162 6.42 -9.62 9.45
N GLU A 163 5.24 -10.19 9.69
CA GLU A 163 4.11 -10.15 8.77
C GLU A 163 3.58 -8.72 8.59
N GLN A 164 3.52 -7.91 9.67
CA GLN A 164 3.21 -6.48 9.59
C GLN A 164 4.23 -5.69 8.76
N PHE A 165 5.53 -5.97 8.96
CA PHE A 165 6.58 -5.31 8.20
C PHE A 165 6.51 -5.68 6.72
N LEU A 166 6.29 -6.95 6.41
CA LEU A 166 6.11 -7.40 5.03
C LEU A 166 4.88 -6.79 4.38
N PHE A 167 3.77 -6.63 5.10
CA PHE A 167 2.59 -5.93 4.60
C PHE A 167 2.95 -4.49 4.20
N LEU A 168 3.68 -3.77 5.06
CA LEU A 168 4.16 -2.43 4.73
C LEU A 168 5.08 -2.42 3.50
N CYS A 169 6.00 -3.38 3.37
CA CYS A 169 6.85 -3.49 2.17
C CYS A 169 6.03 -3.70 0.89
N HIS A 170 4.99 -4.54 0.93
CA HIS A 170 4.09 -4.74 -0.22
C HIS A 170 3.27 -3.48 -0.52
N LEU A 171 2.90 -2.73 0.51
CA LEU A 171 2.16 -1.49 0.40
C LEU A 171 2.99 -0.39 -0.31
N VAL A 172 4.23 -0.15 0.14
CA VAL A 172 5.05 0.97 -0.36
C VAL A 172 5.92 0.61 -1.57
N GLY A 173 6.33 -0.66 -1.71
CA GLY A 173 7.28 -1.13 -2.71
C GLY A 173 6.99 -0.70 -4.14
N PRO A 174 5.74 -0.85 -4.66
CA PRO A 174 5.39 -0.47 -6.03
C PRO A 174 5.60 1.01 -6.35
N PHE A 175 5.59 1.88 -5.34
CA PHE A 175 5.64 3.34 -5.52
C PHE A 175 7.02 3.94 -5.38
N LEU A 176 8.02 3.15 -4.97
CA LEU A 176 9.37 3.66 -4.74
C LEU A 176 10.00 4.22 -6.03
N GLN A 177 9.76 3.59 -7.18
CA GLN A 177 10.27 4.09 -8.46
C GLN A 177 9.68 5.46 -8.80
N ARG A 178 8.36 5.58 -8.64
CA ARG A 178 7.63 6.82 -8.89
C ARG A 178 8.09 7.92 -7.95
N LEU A 179 8.18 7.63 -6.66
CA LEU A 179 8.68 8.57 -5.67
C LEU A 179 10.13 8.95 -5.95
N ASN A 180 10.98 8.04 -6.41
CA ASN A 180 12.38 8.38 -6.73
C ASN A 180 12.47 9.33 -7.91
N ALA A 181 11.59 9.17 -8.92
CA ALA A 181 11.55 10.04 -10.08
C ALA A 181 10.92 11.42 -9.78
N GLU A 182 9.83 11.45 -9.03
CA GLU A 182 9.04 12.68 -8.79
C GLU A 182 9.50 13.45 -7.55
N ARG A 183 9.91 12.74 -6.49
CA ARG A 183 10.25 13.28 -5.16
C ARG A 183 11.34 12.44 -4.46
N PRO A 184 12.61 12.50 -4.91
CA PRO A 184 13.70 11.68 -4.36
C PRO A 184 13.82 11.72 -2.82
N ARG A 185 13.57 12.88 -2.21
CA ARG A 185 13.60 13.04 -0.73
C ARG A 185 12.63 12.09 0.00
N CYS A 186 11.44 11.87 -0.55
CA CYS A 186 10.46 10.95 0.05
C CYS A 186 10.99 9.50 0.06
N VAL A 187 11.76 9.09 -0.95
CA VAL A 187 12.38 7.75 -0.99
C VAL A 187 13.49 7.61 0.03
N LEU A 188 14.29 8.67 0.23
CA LEU A 188 15.33 8.70 1.26
C LEU A 188 14.70 8.50 2.65
N GLU A 189 13.68 9.30 2.96
CA GLU A 189 12.94 9.23 4.23
C GLU A 189 12.30 7.85 4.42
N LEU A 190 11.54 7.35 3.43
CA LEU A 190 10.93 6.02 3.52
C LEU A 190 11.96 4.91 3.71
N THR A 191 13.12 5.01 3.07
CA THR A 191 14.15 3.98 3.20
C THR A 191 14.71 3.93 4.60
N ILE A 192 15.01 5.08 5.22
CA ILE A 192 15.43 5.11 6.63
C ILE A 192 14.37 4.46 7.50
N GLU A 193 13.11 4.87 7.36
CA GLU A 193 12.01 4.36 8.17
C GLU A 193 11.83 2.83 8.00
N LEU A 194 12.01 2.30 6.79
CA LEU A 194 11.98 0.85 6.53
C LEU A 194 13.15 0.11 7.19
N TYR A 195 14.36 0.66 7.19
CA TYR A 195 15.50 0.04 7.86
C TYR A 195 15.39 0.10 9.38
N GLU A 196 14.90 1.21 9.94
CA GLU A 196 14.63 1.32 11.38
C GLU A 196 13.52 0.36 11.82
N LEU A 197 12.50 0.17 10.99
CA LEU A 197 11.47 -0.85 11.21
C LEU A 197 12.01 -2.26 11.12
N LEU A 198 12.91 -2.53 10.17
CA LEU A 198 13.59 -3.82 10.08
C LEU A 198 14.37 -4.10 11.37
N GLU A 199 15.11 -3.13 11.90
CA GLU A 199 15.80 -3.27 13.18
C GLU A 199 14.82 -3.51 14.34
N GLN A 200 13.72 -2.77 14.39
CA GLN A 200 12.68 -2.94 15.41
C GLN A 200 12.10 -4.36 15.40
N VAL A 201 11.77 -4.88 14.22
CA VAL A 201 11.22 -6.24 14.07
C VAL A 201 12.29 -7.29 14.34
N ASP A 202 13.52 -7.09 13.85
CA ASP A 202 14.65 -8.00 14.09
C ASP A 202 14.88 -8.23 15.59
N LYS A 203 14.74 -7.18 16.41
CA LYS A 203 14.84 -7.28 17.87
C LYS A 203 13.59 -7.84 18.54
N ALA A 204 12.42 -7.69 17.93
CA ALA A 204 11.15 -8.11 18.50
C ALA A 204 10.84 -9.60 18.29
N VAL A 205 11.37 -10.23 17.22
CA VAL A 205 11.11 -11.64 16.90
C VAL A 205 12.35 -12.52 17.05
N PRO A 206 12.23 -13.79 17.49
CA PRO A 206 13.39 -14.68 17.68
C PRO A 206 14.19 -14.97 16.41
N GLN A 207 13.53 -14.96 15.25
CA GLN A 207 14.14 -15.14 13.94
C GLN A 207 13.19 -14.60 12.86
N LEU A 208 13.74 -13.95 11.84
CA LEU A 208 13.01 -13.62 10.62
C LEU A 208 12.93 -14.85 9.70
N LYS A 209 11.70 -15.21 9.33
CA LYS A 209 11.37 -16.33 8.44
C LYS A 209 11.70 -16.01 6.98
N TYR A 210 11.67 -14.75 6.59
CA TYR A 210 11.75 -14.32 5.20
C TYR A 210 13.04 -13.56 4.89
N HIS A 211 13.46 -13.64 3.61
CA HIS A 211 14.61 -12.92 3.12
C HIS A 211 14.20 -11.53 2.64
N ILE A 212 14.71 -10.50 3.31
CA ILE A 212 14.49 -9.11 2.93
C ILE A 212 15.74 -8.64 2.18
N LYS A 213 15.56 -8.29 0.91
CA LYS A 213 16.59 -7.66 0.06
C LYS A 213 16.02 -6.37 -0.48
N TYR A 214 16.38 -5.24 0.13
CA TYR A 214 15.89 -3.93 -0.29
C TYR A 214 17.02 -3.11 -0.91
N MET A 215 16.84 -2.69 -2.16
CA MET A 215 17.79 -1.86 -2.90
C MET A 215 17.02 -0.84 -3.72
N PHE A 216 16.77 0.35 -3.15
CA PHE A 216 16.17 1.44 -3.91
C PHE A 216 17.03 2.71 -3.97
N VAL A 217 18.04 2.85 -3.10
CA VAL A 217 18.68 4.17 -2.87
C VAL A 217 20.17 4.22 -3.24
N GLY A 218 20.73 3.11 -3.73
CA GLY A 218 22.16 3.06 -4.07
C GLY A 218 23.05 3.55 -2.93
N ASP A 219 24.07 4.34 -3.26
CA ASP A 219 25.05 4.86 -2.29
C ASP A 219 24.58 6.11 -1.52
N MET A 220 23.45 6.73 -1.89
CA MET A 220 23.05 8.03 -1.32
C MET A 220 22.77 7.98 0.19
N MET A 221 22.38 6.81 0.71
CA MET A 221 22.00 6.61 2.13
C MET A 221 22.94 5.64 2.84
N LYS A 222 24.14 5.44 2.29
CA LYS A 222 25.07 4.42 2.78
C LYS A 222 25.38 4.61 4.26
N ASN A 223 25.68 5.83 4.69
CA ASN A 223 26.10 6.10 6.07
C ASN A 223 24.96 5.90 7.09
N GLU A 224 23.74 6.40 6.81
CA GLU A 224 22.61 6.21 7.74
C GLU A 224 22.19 4.73 7.80
N VAL A 225 22.10 4.07 6.65
CA VAL A 225 21.69 2.67 6.55
C VAL A 225 22.74 1.72 7.13
N GLU A 226 24.03 1.98 6.91
CA GLU A 226 25.13 1.20 7.50
C GLU A 226 25.06 1.21 9.03
N THR A 227 24.79 2.38 9.62
CA THR A 227 24.63 2.50 11.08
C THR A 227 23.52 1.60 11.60
N ILE A 228 22.39 1.53 10.89
CA ILE A 228 21.26 0.67 11.25
C ILE A 228 21.64 -0.82 11.06
N ILE A 229 22.25 -1.17 9.92
CA ILE A 229 22.64 -2.55 9.60
C ILE A 229 23.57 -3.12 10.68
N ARG A 230 24.55 -2.34 11.15
CA ARG A 230 25.47 -2.74 12.23
C ARG A 230 24.77 -3.06 13.57
N ARG A 231 23.52 -2.63 13.77
CA ARG A 231 22.71 -2.93 14.97
C ARG A 231 21.80 -4.15 14.79
N LEU A 232 21.73 -4.73 13.60
CA LEU A 232 20.96 -5.95 13.32
C LEU A 232 21.70 -7.19 13.83
N ARG A 233 20.97 -8.31 13.98
CA ARG A 233 21.60 -9.61 14.29
C ARG A 233 22.58 -10.06 13.19
N PRO A 234 23.61 -10.86 13.53
CA PRO A 234 24.64 -11.32 12.58
C PRO A 234 24.08 -11.96 11.31
N ALA A 235 22.98 -12.73 11.42
CA ALA A 235 22.34 -13.36 10.27
C ALA A 235 21.82 -12.35 9.23
N LEU A 236 21.30 -11.19 9.67
CA LEU A 236 20.86 -10.12 8.78
C LEU A 236 22.04 -9.29 8.29
N GLN A 237 23.02 -8.99 9.14
CA GLN A 237 24.25 -8.31 8.73
C GLN A 237 24.92 -9.05 7.57
N MET A 238 25.01 -10.39 7.66
CA MET A 238 25.57 -11.23 6.59
C MET A 238 24.78 -11.15 5.27
N ARG A 239 23.45 -11.02 5.35
CA ARG A 239 22.57 -10.88 4.17
C ARG A 239 22.68 -9.49 3.55
N LEU A 240 22.84 -8.45 4.37
CA LEU A 240 22.90 -7.05 3.96
C LEU A 240 24.35 -6.53 3.83
N ARG A 241 25.35 -7.39 3.97
CA ARG A 241 26.78 -7.02 3.97
C ARG A 241 27.21 -6.26 2.72
N PHE A 242 26.57 -6.49 1.58
CA PHE A 242 26.88 -5.80 0.33
C PHE A 242 26.34 -4.38 0.28
N ILE A 243 25.37 -4.05 1.13
CA ILE A 243 24.79 -2.71 1.26
C ILE A 243 25.65 -1.87 2.21
N ALA A 244 26.03 -2.45 3.35
CA ALA A 244 26.87 -1.80 4.36
C ALA A 244 28.38 -2.01 4.18
N HIS A 245 28.81 -2.76 3.16
CA HIS A 245 30.21 -3.19 2.94
C HIS A 245 30.89 -3.77 4.19
N LEU A 246 30.16 -4.59 4.95
CA LEU A 246 30.68 -5.23 6.17
C LEU A 246 31.60 -6.40 5.84
N ASN A 247 32.72 -6.47 6.55
CA ASN A 247 33.61 -7.63 6.50
C ASN A 247 33.05 -8.80 7.32
N ILE A 248 33.23 -10.03 6.84
CA ILE A 248 32.75 -11.25 7.51
C ILE A 248 33.37 -11.38 8.92
N GLU A 249 34.64 -10.98 9.05
CA GLU A 249 35.38 -10.99 10.33
C GLU A 249 34.77 -10.02 11.36
N GLU A 250 34.32 -8.83 10.93
CA GLU A 250 33.67 -7.85 11.80
C GLU A 250 32.32 -8.38 12.34
N ILE A 251 31.58 -9.13 11.52
CA ILE A 251 30.27 -9.66 11.89
C ILE A 251 30.39 -10.81 12.91
N HIS A 252 31.42 -11.65 12.79
CA HIS A 252 31.66 -12.77 13.70
C HIS A 252 32.29 -12.36 15.03
N ALA A 253 32.83 -11.14 15.13
CA ALA A 253 33.46 -10.61 16.34
C ALA A 253 32.47 -9.92 17.32
N GLN A 254 31.20 -9.76 16.94
CA GLN A 254 30.10 -9.20 17.75
C GLN A 254 29.27 -10.30 18.41
#